data_AF-A0A951BC48-F1
#
_entry.id   AF-A0A951BC48-F1
#
_cell.length_a   1.000
_cell.length_b   1.000
_cell.length_c   1.000
_cell.angle_alpha   90.00
_cell.angle_beta   90.00
_cell.angle_gamma   90.00
#
_symmetry.space_group_name_H-M   'P 1'
#
loop_
_entity.id
_entity.type
_entity.pdbx_description
1 polymer ?
#
loop_
_entity_poly.entity_id
_entity_poly.type
_entity_poly.pdbx_seq_one_letter_code
_entity_poly.pdbx_strand_id
1 'polypeptide(L)'
;MSVRKEQEYLLQQAGLRQLQNGTIDRREFLTRSLVAGLGLAGVGAIAKSGIGPAFAADRPLTPTFYQWIQDLHPGIPAVNAKFPGINYQIAPVEGFGIERFVAEAKNGESTWDVYVGQTPFVEMSAFVKADVIEPWDKYIPKDVIDDIIPSIREECTIDGKLCGWPFLLDVIGAGWHSGLTGKAGVA
;
A
#
# COMPACT_ATOMS: atom_id res chain seq x y z
N MET A 1 9.76 -22.02 -36.05
CA MET A 1 9.38 -21.63 -34.67
C MET A 1 10.46 -21.88 -33.60
N SER A 2 11.66 -22.41 -33.91
CA SER A 2 12.71 -22.66 -32.90
C SER A 2 13.63 -21.46 -32.62
N VAL A 3 13.99 -20.68 -33.65
CA VAL A 3 14.97 -19.58 -33.54
C VAL A 3 14.56 -18.47 -32.56
N ARG A 4 13.25 -18.18 -32.46
CA ARG A 4 12.73 -17.12 -31.58
C ARG A 4 12.89 -17.45 -30.09
N LYS A 5 12.75 -18.73 -29.72
CA LYS A 5 12.89 -19.20 -28.32
C LYS A 5 14.34 -19.20 -27.83
N GLU A 6 15.29 -19.42 -28.75
CA GLU A 6 16.72 -19.43 -28.42
C GLU A 6 17.25 -18.01 -28.16
N GLN A 7 16.79 -17.03 -28.94
CA GLN A 7 17.10 -15.62 -28.72
C GLN A 7 16.54 -15.09 -27.39
N GLU A 8 15.29 -15.46 -27.07
CA GLU A 8 14.65 -15.13 -25.80
C GLU A 8 15.44 -15.71 -24.59
N TYR A 9 15.90 -16.95 -24.71
CA TYR A 9 16.71 -17.61 -23.68
C TYR A 9 18.08 -16.94 -23.47
N LEU A 10 18.75 -16.54 -24.56
CA LEU A 10 20.04 -15.86 -24.49
C LEU A 10 19.92 -14.47 -23.85
N LEU A 11 18.89 -13.71 -24.21
CA LEU A 11 18.61 -12.39 -23.63
C LEU A 11 18.31 -12.49 -22.14
N GLN A 12 17.52 -13.50 -21.75
CA GLN A 12 17.22 -13.79 -20.36
C GLN A 12 18.48 -14.15 -19.55
N GLN A 13 19.33 -15.03 -20.07
CA GLN A 13 20.59 -15.38 -19.40
C GLN A 13 21.55 -14.19 -19.25
N ALA A 14 21.64 -13.35 -20.29
CA ALA A 14 22.48 -12.16 -20.25
C ALA A 14 22.00 -11.18 -19.17
N GLY A 15 20.68 -10.94 -19.07
CA GLY A 15 20.09 -10.12 -18.03
C GLY A 15 20.32 -10.68 -16.62
N LEU A 16 20.19 -12.01 -16.43
CA LEU A 16 20.44 -12.64 -15.13
C LEU A 16 21.90 -12.49 -14.68
N ARG A 17 22.87 -12.63 -15.60
CA ARG A 17 24.28 -12.41 -15.27
C ARG A 17 24.56 -10.97 -14.85
N GLN A 18 23.93 -9.99 -15.52
CA GLN A 18 24.06 -8.57 -15.15
C GLN A 18 23.42 -8.29 -13.79
N LEU A 19 22.28 -8.91 -13.48
CA LEU A 19 21.63 -8.83 -12.18
C LEU A 19 22.51 -9.45 -11.07
N GLN A 20 23.08 -10.63 -11.32
CA GLN A 20 23.97 -11.32 -10.38
C GLN A 20 25.27 -10.55 -10.11
N ASN A 21 25.80 -9.86 -11.12
CA ASN A 21 26.98 -9.02 -11.00
C ASN A 21 26.67 -7.61 -10.46
N GLY A 22 25.43 -7.32 -10.07
CA GLY A 22 25.01 -6.03 -9.52
C GLY A 22 25.07 -4.86 -10.50
N THR A 23 25.17 -5.14 -11.79
CA THR A 23 25.32 -4.12 -12.84
C THR A 23 23.98 -3.49 -13.24
N ILE A 24 22.87 -4.18 -12.94
CA ILE A 24 21.50 -3.69 -13.06
C ILE A 24 20.73 -4.10 -11.80
N ASP A 25 19.73 -3.30 -11.43
CA ASP A 25 18.82 -3.65 -10.34
C ASP A 25 17.62 -4.49 -10.84
N ARG A 26 16.81 -4.98 -9.90
CA ARG A 26 15.66 -5.85 -10.18
C ARG A 26 14.59 -5.15 -11.02
N ARG A 27 14.37 -3.85 -10.78
CA ARG A 27 13.37 -3.05 -11.51
C ARG A 27 13.80 -2.92 -12.95
N GLU A 28 15.07 -2.61 -13.18
CA GLU A 28 15.66 -2.51 -14.50
C GLU A 28 15.66 -3.86 -15.24
N PHE A 29 15.92 -4.98 -14.56
CA PHE A 29 15.77 -6.32 -15.15
C PHE A 29 14.32 -6.63 -15.56
N LEU A 30 13.34 -6.31 -14.70
CA LEU A 30 11.92 -6.52 -15.00
C LEU A 30 11.44 -5.64 -16.16
N THR A 31 11.80 -4.36 -16.16
CA THR A 31 11.48 -3.42 -17.25
C THR A 31 12.10 -3.88 -18.56
N ARG A 32 13.36 -4.31 -18.57
CA ARG A 32 14.03 -4.84 -19.78
C ARG A 32 13.40 -6.15 -20.25
N SER A 33 13.00 -7.02 -19.33
CA SER A 33 12.30 -8.28 -19.65
C SER A 33 10.92 -8.03 -20.26
N LEU A 34 10.19 -7.04 -19.77
CA LEU A 34 8.90 -6.62 -20.34
C LEU A 34 9.07 -6.02 -21.75
N VAL A 35 10.03 -5.12 -21.92
CA VAL A 35 10.35 -4.51 -23.23
C VAL A 35 10.82 -5.56 -24.25
N ALA A 36 11.54 -6.58 -23.80
CA ALA A 36 11.98 -7.70 -24.64
C ALA A 36 10.88 -8.74 -24.92
N GLY A 37 9.64 -8.54 -24.44
CA GLY A 37 8.54 -9.48 -24.63
C GLY A 37 8.66 -10.78 -23.82
N LEU A 38 9.58 -10.83 -22.85
CA LEU A 38 9.87 -12.01 -22.04
C LEU A 38 8.92 -12.19 -20.85
N GLY A 39 8.04 -11.22 -20.57
CA GLY A 39 6.96 -11.24 -19.58
C GLY A 39 7.04 -12.34 -18.52
N LEU A 40 6.24 -13.40 -18.68
CA LEU A 40 6.13 -14.53 -17.74
C LEU A 40 7.42 -15.37 -17.64
N ALA A 41 8.20 -15.49 -18.72
CA ALA A 41 9.47 -16.21 -18.69
C ALA A 41 10.50 -15.44 -17.85
N GLY A 42 10.61 -14.12 -18.02
CA GLY A 42 11.49 -13.22 -17.26
C GLY A 42 11.24 -13.29 -15.76
N VAL A 43 9.96 -13.25 -15.36
CA VAL A 43 9.54 -13.44 -13.96
C VAL A 43 9.91 -14.82 -13.43
N GLY A 44 9.65 -15.89 -14.21
CA GLY A 44 9.98 -17.27 -13.83
C GLY A 44 11.47 -17.55 -13.66
N ALA A 45 12.36 -16.83 -14.35
CA ALA A 45 13.80 -16.97 -14.18
C ALA A 45 14.34 -16.31 -12.91
N ILE A 46 13.76 -15.19 -12.47
CA ILE A 46 14.09 -14.59 -11.16
C ILE A 46 13.73 -15.58 -10.05
N ALA A 47 12.52 -16.15 -10.10
CA ALA A 47 12.06 -17.13 -9.13
C ALA A 47 12.96 -18.39 -9.06
N LYS A 48 13.48 -18.87 -10.21
CA LYS A 48 14.41 -20.02 -10.26
C LYS A 48 15.84 -19.72 -9.83
N SER A 49 16.26 -18.46 -9.83
CA SER A 49 17.62 -18.05 -9.47
C SER A 49 17.90 -18.04 -7.96
N GLY A 50 16.93 -18.46 -7.13
CA GLY A 50 17.04 -18.40 -5.67
C GLY A 50 16.93 -16.98 -5.10
N ILE A 51 16.71 -15.99 -5.97
CA ILE A 51 16.31 -14.63 -5.60
C ILE A 51 14.81 -14.68 -5.30
N GLY A 52 14.46 -15.27 -4.16
CA GLY A 52 13.10 -15.24 -3.64
C GLY A 52 12.68 -13.80 -3.30
N PRO A 53 11.36 -13.54 -3.18
CA PRO A 53 10.90 -12.31 -2.56
C PRO A 53 11.55 -12.20 -1.18
N ALA A 54 12.09 -11.02 -0.87
CA ALA A 54 12.44 -10.70 0.51
C ALA A 54 11.12 -10.81 1.29
N PHE A 55 11.00 -11.84 2.13
CA PHE A 55 9.87 -11.96 3.05
C PHE A 55 9.74 -10.65 3.84
N ALA A 56 8.55 -10.34 4.37
CA ALA A 56 8.29 -9.11 5.13
C ALA A 56 9.32 -8.78 6.24
N ALA A 57 10.11 -9.77 6.69
CA ALA A 57 11.21 -9.59 7.64
C ALA A 57 12.49 -8.94 7.07
N ASP A 58 12.72 -8.95 5.75
CA ASP A 58 13.97 -8.47 5.11
C ASP A 58 13.83 -7.10 4.43
N ARG A 59 12.63 -6.49 4.45
CA ARG A 59 12.38 -5.17 3.85
C ARG A 59 12.02 -4.13 4.92
N PRO A 60 12.39 -2.85 4.73
CA PRO A 60 12.02 -1.77 5.64
C PRO A 60 10.51 -1.67 5.80
N LEU A 61 10.06 -1.27 7.00
CA LEU A 61 8.65 -0.98 7.25
C LEU A 61 8.18 0.08 6.25
N THR A 62 7.20 -0.27 5.43
CA THR A 62 6.74 0.53 4.29
C THR A 62 5.30 0.99 4.54
N PRO A 63 5.10 2.09 5.29
CA PRO A 63 3.79 2.70 5.43
C PRO A 63 3.44 3.48 4.17
N THR A 64 2.18 3.37 3.73
CA THR A 64 1.65 4.05 2.55
C THR A 64 0.55 5.04 2.90
N PHE A 65 0.57 6.19 2.22
CA PHE A 65 -0.38 7.28 2.42
C PHE A 65 -0.87 7.78 1.07
N TYR A 66 -2.10 8.30 1.02
CA TYR A 66 -2.50 9.15 -0.09
C TYR A 66 -1.81 10.51 -0.03
N GLN A 67 -1.57 11.12 -1.20
CA GLN A 67 -0.95 12.44 -1.30
C GLN A 67 -1.71 13.50 -0.48
N TRP A 68 -3.05 13.49 -0.53
CA TRP A 68 -3.87 14.45 0.22
C TRP A 68 -3.66 14.35 1.74
N ILE A 69 -3.35 13.17 2.27
CA ILE A 69 -3.05 12.99 3.71
C ILE A 69 -1.75 13.70 4.05
N GLN A 70 -0.72 13.51 3.21
CA GLN A 70 0.57 14.18 3.38
C GLN A 70 0.42 15.71 3.31
N ASP A 71 -0.39 16.20 2.37
CA ASP A 71 -0.62 17.64 2.18
C ASP A 71 -1.30 18.28 3.40
N LEU A 72 -2.22 17.56 4.05
CA LEU A 72 -2.88 18.00 5.29
C LEU A 72 -2.01 17.83 6.55
N HIS A 73 -1.02 16.93 6.49
CA HIS A 73 -0.17 16.58 7.64
C HIS A 73 1.33 16.69 7.28
N PRO A 74 1.85 17.91 7.04
CA PRO A 74 3.24 18.12 6.64
C PRO A 74 4.27 17.68 7.71
N GLY A 75 3.82 17.33 8.92
CA GLY A 75 4.65 16.76 9.98
C GLY A 75 5.05 15.30 9.75
N ILE A 76 4.38 14.56 8.86
CA ILE A 76 4.65 13.13 8.62
C ILE A 76 6.13 12.86 8.28
N PRO A 77 6.78 13.57 7.33
CA PRO A 77 8.20 13.36 7.05
C PRO A 77 9.11 13.58 8.27
N ALA A 78 8.81 14.58 9.10
CA ALA A 78 9.59 14.90 10.29
C ALA A 78 9.43 13.83 11.38
N VAL A 79 8.27 13.18 11.50
CA VAL A 79 8.06 12.04 12.38
C VAL A 79 8.78 10.81 11.83
N ASN A 80 8.62 10.49 10.54
CA ASN A 80 9.26 9.34 9.91
C ASN A 80 10.79 9.38 10.01
N ALA A 81 11.39 10.57 9.91
CA ALA A 81 12.84 10.76 10.06
C ALA A 81 13.39 10.34 11.43
N LYS A 82 12.54 10.22 12.46
CA LYS A 82 12.93 9.74 13.80
C LYS A 82 13.08 8.22 13.88
N PHE A 83 12.56 7.49 12.89
CA PHE A 83 12.54 6.03 12.87
C PHE A 83 13.46 5.50 11.76
N PRO A 84 14.60 4.87 12.10
CA PRO A 84 15.47 4.29 11.10
C PRO A 84 14.78 3.10 10.42
N GLY A 85 15.00 2.94 9.11
CA GLY A 85 14.48 1.79 8.36
C GLY A 85 13.00 1.89 7.97
N ILE A 86 12.41 3.09 7.98
CA ILE A 86 11.10 3.34 7.36
C ILE A 86 11.28 3.67 5.87
N ASN A 87 10.48 3.01 5.03
CA ASN A 87 10.34 3.27 3.60
C ASN A 87 8.95 3.83 3.30
N TYR A 88 8.73 5.09 3.69
CA TYR A 88 7.45 5.78 3.46
C TYR A 88 7.14 5.92 1.96
N GLN A 89 5.91 5.63 1.56
CA GLN A 89 5.47 5.74 0.16
C GLN A 89 4.15 6.48 0.00
N ILE A 90 3.98 7.07 -1.18
CA ILE A 90 2.70 7.61 -1.63
C ILE A 90 1.98 6.56 -2.47
N ALA A 91 0.75 6.25 -2.07
CA ALA A 91 -0.14 5.37 -2.81
C ALA A 91 -0.42 5.97 -4.21
N PRO A 92 -0.27 5.20 -5.29
CA PRO A 92 -0.73 5.65 -6.60
C PRO A 92 -2.25 5.83 -6.55
N VAL A 93 -2.78 6.84 -7.23
CA VAL A 93 -4.24 7.05 -7.34
C VAL A 93 -4.87 6.25 -8.48
N GLU A 94 -4.09 5.92 -9.51
CA GLU A 94 -4.56 5.16 -10.67
C GLU A 94 -4.39 3.66 -10.43
N GLY A 95 -5.45 2.87 -10.68
CA GLY A 95 -5.44 1.42 -10.47
C GLY A 95 -5.34 0.99 -9.00
N PHE A 96 -5.66 1.89 -8.07
CA PHE A 96 -5.72 1.62 -6.65
C PHE A 96 -7.11 1.09 -6.29
N GLY A 97 -7.18 -0.16 -5.84
CA GLY A 97 -8.42 -0.85 -5.52
C GLY A 97 -8.17 -2.07 -4.66
N ILE A 98 -9.24 -2.59 -4.06
CA ILE A 98 -9.20 -3.74 -3.16
C ILE A 98 -8.57 -4.96 -3.86
N GLU A 99 -8.80 -5.11 -5.16
CA GLU A 99 -8.33 -6.22 -5.97
C GLU A 99 -6.80 -6.37 -5.94
N ARG A 100 -6.08 -5.24 -5.90
CA ARG A 100 -4.62 -5.24 -5.79
C ARG A 100 -4.17 -5.80 -4.45
N PHE A 101 -4.75 -5.31 -3.34
CA PHE A 101 -4.44 -5.82 -2.00
C PHE A 101 -4.74 -7.30 -1.87
N VAL A 102 -5.88 -7.75 -2.41
CA VAL A 102 -6.25 -9.17 -2.42
C VAL A 102 -5.28 -10.01 -3.23
N ALA A 103 -4.85 -9.54 -4.40
CA ALA A 103 -3.88 -10.26 -5.22
C ALA A 103 -2.51 -10.35 -4.53
N GLU A 104 -2.02 -9.25 -3.96
CA GLU A 104 -0.74 -9.20 -3.27
C GLU A 104 -0.75 -10.06 -1.99
N ALA A 105 -1.80 -9.96 -1.16
CA ALA A 105 -1.94 -10.74 0.06
C ALA A 105 -2.02 -12.25 -0.25
N LYS A 106 -2.78 -12.66 -1.28
CA LYS A 106 -2.85 -14.07 -1.71
C LYS A 106 -1.51 -14.64 -2.16
N ASN A 107 -0.64 -13.80 -2.70
CA ASN A 107 0.70 -14.19 -3.11
C ASN A 107 1.74 -14.08 -1.98
N GLY A 108 1.38 -13.53 -0.83
CA GLY A 108 2.32 -13.24 0.26
C GLY A 108 3.31 -12.11 -0.09
N GLU A 109 2.93 -11.22 -1.00
CA GLU A 109 3.79 -10.20 -1.61
C GLU A 109 3.21 -8.79 -1.43
N SER A 110 2.64 -8.50 -0.26
CA SER A 110 2.13 -7.15 0.06
C SER A 110 3.20 -6.10 -0.16
N THR A 111 2.88 -5.09 -0.98
CA THR A 111 3.78 -3.95 -1.26
C THR A 111 3.98 -3.11 0.00
N TRP A 112 2.92 -2.95 0.79
CA TRP A 112 2.88 -2.07 1.95
C TRP A 112 2.56 -2.86 3.21
N ASP A 113 3.14 -2.40 4.32
CA ASP A 113 2.92 -2.98 5.65
C ASP A 113 1.80 -2.26 6.39
N VAL A 114 1.62 -0.98 6.11
CA VAL A 114 0.56 -0.15 6.69
C VAL A 114 -0.12 0.62 5.57
N TYR A 115 -1.44 0.48 5.46
CA TYR A 115 -2.27 1.26 4.57
C TYR A 115 -3.02 2.33 5.36
N VAL A 116 -2.78 3.60 5.04
CA VAL A 116 -3.53 4.73 5.58
C VAL A 116 -4.54 5.19 4.53
N GLY A 117 -5.79 4.76 4.73
CA GLY A 117 -6.85 4.80 3.74
C GLY A 117 -8.06 5.66 4.09
N GLN A 118 -9.12 5.48 3.29
CA GLN A 118 -10.42 6.08 3.53
C GLN A 118 -11.16 5.40 4.69
N THR A 119 -12.29 6.02 5.06
CA THR A 119 -13.15 5.65 6.17
C THR A 119 -13.43 4.14 6.28
N PRO A 120 -13.40 3.56 7.50
CA PRO A 120 -13.57 2.13 7.75
C PRO A 120 -14.75 1.47 7.02
N PHE A 121 -15.89 2.15 6.93
CA PHE A 121 -17.10 1.62 6.30
C PHE A 121 -16.99 1.43 4.78
N VAL A 122 -16.01 2.04 4.11
CA VAL A 122 -15.86 1.95 2.64
C VAL A 122 -15.12 0.69 2.24
N GLU A 123 -13.99 0.38 2.89
CA GLU A 123 -13.06 -0.64 2.41
C GLU A 123 -12.76 -1.74 3.43
N MET A 124 -12.81 -1.46 4.74
CA MET A 124 -12.30 -2.41 5.73
C MET A 124 -13.11 -3.70 5.82
N SER A 125 -14.44 -3.63 5.68
CA SER A 125 -15.27 -4.84 5.66
C SER A 125 -14.90 -5.78 4.51
N ALA A 126 -14.52 -5.23 3.36
CA ALA A 126 -14.05 -6.02 2.23
C ALA A 126 -12.65 -6.58 2.47
N PHE A 127 -11.75 -5.80 3.08
CA PHE A 127 -10.41 -6.25 3.43
C PHE A 127 -10.40 -7.37 4.48
N VAL A 128 -11.21 -7.28 5.53
CA VAL A 128 -11.37 -8.35 6.53
C VAL A 128 -11.91 -9.62 5.88
N LYS A 129 -12.95 -9.51 5.04
CA LYS A 129 -13.52 -10.67 4.32
C LYS A 129 -12.54 -11.33 3.37
N ALA A 130 -11.64 -10.56 2.79
CA ALA A 130 -10.62 -11.06 1.87
C ALA A 130 -9.31 -11.46 2.55
N ASP A 131 -9.24 -11.36 3.89
CA ASP A 131 -8.08 -11.72 4.71
C ASP A 131 -6.79 -10.99 4.31
N VAL A 132 -6.89 -9.68 4.01
CA VAL A 132 -5.76 -8.87 3.55
C VAL A 132 -5.21 -7.89 4.59
N ILE A 133 -5.92 -7.73 5.71
CA ILE A 133 -5.51 -6.90 6.85
C ILE A 133 -5.60 -7.71 8.13
N GLU A 134 -4.77 -7.36 9.10
CA GLU A 134 -4.85 -7.89 10.45
C GLU A 134 -5.43 -6.85 11.44
N PRO A 135 -6.04 -7.29 12.55
CA PRO A 135 -6.50 -6.40 13.59
C PRO A 135 -5.36 -5.71 14.35
N TRP A 136 -5.63 -4.48 14.78
CA TRP A 136 -4.73 -3.63 15.55
C TRP A 136 -4.66 -3.96 17.05
N ASP A 137 -5.52 -4.85 17.56
CA ASP A 137 -5.66 -5.15 18.99
C ASP A 137 -4.33 -5.51 19.70
N LYS A 138 -3.36 -6.06 18.97
CA LYS A 138 -2.04 -6.45 19.50
C LYS A 138 -1.02 -5.31 19.53
N TYR A 139 -1.27 -4.27 18.77
CA TYR A 139 -0.29 -3.22 18.47
C TYR A 139 -0.64 -1.88 19.13
N ILE A 140 -1.94 -1.60 19.35
CA ILE A 140 -2.36 -0.36 19.98
C ILE A 140 -2.29 -0.50 21.51
N PRO A 141 -1.54 0.38 22.20
CA PRO A 141 -1.53 0.42 23.66
C PRO A 141 -2.93 0.60 24.25
N LYS A 142 -3.19 -0.04 25.40
CA LYS A 142 -4.52 -0.02 26.03
C LYS A 142 -5.00 1.41 26.34
N ASP A 143 -4.11 2.27 26.82
CA ASP A 143 -4.38 3.67 27.10
C ASP A 143 -4.79 4.44 25.83
N VAL A 144 -4.19 4.13 24.68
CA VAL A 144 -4.61 4.70 23.39
C VAL A 144 -5.99 4.19 23.00
N ILE A 145 -6.26 2.90 23.15
CA ILE A 145 -7.60 2.32 22.87
C ILE A 145 -8.69 2.95 23.74
N ASP A 146 -8.38 3.18 25.02
CA ASP A 146 -9.31 3.75 25.99
C ASP A 146 -9.57 5.25 25.75
N ASP A 147 -8.70 5.94 25.01
CA ASP A 147 -8.83 7.35 24.62
C ASP A 147 -9.63 7.55 23.31
N ILE A 148 -9.91 6.47 22.56
CA ILE A 148 -10.72 6.55 21.34
C ILE A 148 -12.19 6.83 21.71
N ILE A 149 -12.78 7.84 21.08
CA ILE A 149 -14.21 8.15 21.19
C ILE A 149 -15.04 6.87 20.92
N PRO A 150 -15.97 6.47 21.81
CA PRO A 150 -16.64 5.17 21.73
C PRO A 150 -17.28 4.85 20.37
N SER A 151 -17.95 5.82 19.76
CA SER A 151 -18.58 5.65 18.45
C SER A 151 -17.56 5.39 17.33
N ILE A 152 -16.38 6.01 17.41
CA ILE A 152 -15.31 5.81 16.43
C ILE A 152 -14.65 4.45 16.63
N ARG A 153 -14.47 4.02 17.89
CA ARG A 153 -13.98 2.69 18.20
C ARG A 153 -14.94 1.61 17.67
N GLU A 154 -16.24 1.79 17.85
CA GLU A 154 -17.26 0.89 17.33
C GLU A 154 -17.21 0.81 15.79
N GLU A 155 -17.11 1.96 15.11
CA GLU A 155 -16.97 2.02 13.65
C GLU A 155 -15.73 1.29 13.13
N CYS A 156 -14.61 1.38 13.85
CA CYS A 156 -13.37 0.68 13.50
C CYS A 156 -13.36 -0.81 13.88
N THR A 157 -14.40 -1.31 14.56
CA THR A 157 -14.47 -2.67 15.09
C THR A 157 -15.34 -3.57 14.22
N ILE A 158 -14.78 -4.68 13.75
CA ILE A 158 -15.49 -5.69 12.96
C ILE A 158 -15.36 -7.03 13.69
N ASP A 159 -16.48 -7.70 13.96
CA ASP A 159 -16.52 -8.98 14.69
C ASP A 159 -15.74 -8.97 16.03
N GLY A 160 -15.81 -7.83 16.75
CA GLY A 160 -15.15 -7.64 18.03
C GLY A 160 -13.64 -7.37 17.96
N LYS A 161 -13.09 -7.15 16.76
CA LYS A 161 -11.68 -6.86 16.52
C LYS A 161 -11.49 -5.46 15.97
N LEU A 162 -10.53 -4.72 16.50
CA LEU A 162 -10.25 -3.35 16.07
C LEU A 162 -9.45 -3.40 14.76
N CYS A 163 -10.12 -3.26 13.62
CA CYS A 163 -9.50 -3.42 12.31
C CYS A 163 -8.99 -2.10 11.70
N GLY A 164 -9.28 -0.96 12.35
CA GLY A 164 -8.87 0.37 11.90
C GLY A 164 -8.26 1.19 13.04
N TRP A 165 -7.22 1.96 12.73
CA TRP A 165 -6.66 2.96 13.63
C TRP A 165 -7.17 4.35 13.22
N PRO A 166 -8.06 4.99 14.02
CA PRO A 166 -8.58 6.31 13.68
C PRO A 166 -7.51 7.39 13.84
N PHE A 167 -7.26 8.18 12.80
CA PHE A 167 -6.32 9.30 12.83
C PHE A 167 -6.92 10.64 12.36
N LEU A 168 -8.04 10.59 11.65
CA LEU A 168 -8.76 11.75 11.11
C LEU A 168 -10.27 11.50 11.20
N LEU A 169 -11.02 12.55 11.54
CA LEU A 169 -12.48 12.52 11.61
C LEU A 169 -13.05 13.63 10.74
N ASP A 170 -13.81 13.24 9.71
CA ASP A 170 -14.52 14.18 8.84
C ASP A 170 -15.86 14.57 9.47
N VAL A 171 -15.88 15.71 10.16
CA VAL A 171 -17.11 16.28 10.71
C VAL A 171 -17.83 17.09 9.62
N ILE A 172 -18.95 16.57 9.13
CA ILE A 172 -19.76 17.23 8.10
C ILE A 172 -20.57 18.36 8.74
N GLY A 173 -20.32 19.60 8.29
CA GLY A 173 -21.09 20.78 8.67
C GLY A 173 -21.75 21.44 7.46
N ALA A 174 -22.82 22.20 7.72
CA ALA A 174 -23.44 23.06 6.71
C ALA A 174 -22.83 24.47 6.78
N GLY A 175 -22.09 24.86 5.76
CA GLY A 175 -21.61 26.23 5.56
C GLY A 175 -22.37 26.90 4.42
N TRP A 176 -22.76 28.16 4.59
CA TRP A 176 -23.37 28.95 3.52
C TRP A 176 -22.85 30.39 3.52
N HIS A 177 -22.99 31.04 2.37
CA HIS A 177 -22.61 32.45 2.23
C HIS A 177 -23.75 33.35 2.71
N SER A 178 -23.69 33.82 3.96
CA SER A 178 -24.72 34.65 4.59
C SER A 178 -25.10 35.90 3.77
N GLY A 179 -24.14 36.54 3.10
CA GLY A 179 -24.42 37.70 2.23
C GLY A 179 -25.24 37.36 0.97
N LEU A 180 -25.20 36.12 0.46
CA LEU A 180 -25.99 35.69 -0.68
C LEU A 180 -27.36 35.20 -0.21
N THR A 181 -27.40 34.38 0.84
CA THR A 181 -28.67 33.89 1.40
C THR A 181 -29.53 35.03 1.94
N GLY A 182 -28.91 36.04 2.55
CA GLY A 182 -29.60 37.25 3.01
C GLY A 182 -30.19 38.08 1.86
N LYS A 183 -29.44 38.29 0.77
CA LYS A 183 -29.96 38.98 -0.43
C LYS A 183 -31.09 38.22 -1.11
N ALA A 184 -31.02 36.89 -1.08
CA ALA A 184 -32.04 36.01 -1.63
C ALA A 184 -33.25 35.79 -0.70
N GLY A 185 -33.22 36.30 0.55
CA GLY A 185 -34.30 36.15 1.52
C GLY A 185 -34.46 34.73 2.07
N VAL A 186 -33.40 33.92 2.05
CA VAL A 186 -33.37 32.52 2.49
C VAL A 186 -32.32 32.27 3.59
N ALA A 187 -31.89 33.35 4.26
CA ALA A 187 -31.04 33.26 5.44
C ALA A 187 -31.82 32.82 6.67
#